data_AF-A0A925BNI6-F1
#
_entry.id   AF-A0A925BNI6-F1
#
_cell.length_a   1.000
_cell.length_b   1.000
_cell.length_c   1.000
_cell.angle_alpha   90.00
_cell.angle_beta   90.00
_cell.angle_gamma   90.00
#
_symmetry.space_group_name_H-M   'P 1'
#
loop_
_entity.id
_entity.type
_entity.pdbx_description
1 polymer ?
#
loop_
_entity_poly.entity_id
_entity_poly.type
_entity_poly.pdbx_seq_one_letter_code
_entity_poly.pdbx_strand_id
1 'polypeptide(L)'
;MLVLRQGVLAHRKGIDRWRTHGDSAGVHSSDATNAFRNMARNTDTRHAVAGLIVAAYNSVILGTFQEDAYPLDEHRKAIKAEDAAGLLAECEDAVKANDQGRASAAIQIYGEKGYPVDGVFQTLIKYTISEDGRLHGEKFFHTVGEEYRTTRPAFRWRQITALARVTASSYGYNREDKQGFHAPGYEDACKLLGVEA
;
A
#
# COMPACT_ATOMS: atom_id res chain seq x y z
N MET A 1 7.23 8.82 4.37
CA MET A 1 6.97 7.37 4.53
C MET A 1 7.82 6.67 3.49
N LEU A 2 8.61 5.65 3.88
CA LEU A 2 9.57 4.98 3.00
C LEU A 2 8.90 4.43 1.73
N VAL A 3 7.74 3.82 1.94
CA VAL A 3 6.84 3.29 0.90
C VAL A 3 6.63 4.29 -0.23
N LEU A 4 6.26 5.54 0.06
CA LEU A 4 6.01 6.57 -0.97
C LEU A 4 7.25 7.00 -1.77
N ARG A 5 8.46 6.77 -1.26
CA ARG A 5 9.70 7.12 -1.98
C ARG A 5 10.24 5.96 -2.83
N GLN A 6 9.60 4.79 -2.79
CA GLN A 6 9.98 3.62 -3.58
C GLN A 6 9.18 3.55 -4.89
N GLY A 7 9.50 4.44 -5.83
CA GLY A 7 8.93 4.42 -7.17
C GLY A 7 9.57 3.37 -8.09
N VAL A 8 8.92 3.08 -9.23
CA VAL A 8 9.34 2.09 -10.24
C VAL A 8 10.79 2.29 -10.72
N LEU A 9 11.28 3.53 -10.75
CA LEU A 9 12.64 3.87 -11.22
C LEU A 9 13.75 3.47 -10.25
N ALA A 10 13.48 3.42 -8.94
CA ALA A 10 14.48 3.08 -7.92
C ALA A 10 14.96 1.63 -8.04
N HIS A 11 14.18 0.74 -8.67
CA HIS A 11 14.37 -0.72 -8.60
C HIS A 11 14.85 -1.36 -9.93
N ARG A 12 15.19 -0.56 -10.96
CA ARG A 12 15.89 -1.06 -12.17
C ARG A 12 17.40 -1.22 -11.97
N LYS A 13 17.94 -1.00 -10.77
CA LYS A 13 19.37 -1.00 -10.48
C LYS A 13 19.74 -2.06 -9.43
N GLY A 14 20.13 -3.26 -9.86
CA GLY A 14 21.07 -4.11 -9.10
C GLY A 14 20.55 -5.43 -8.51
N ILE A 15 21.49 -6.18 -7.92
CA ILE A 15 21.42 -7.61 -7.57
C ILE A 15 20.66 -7.89 -6.25
N ASP A 16 20.32 -6.85 -5.48
CA ASP A 16 19.54 -6.94 -4.23
C ASP A 16 18.02 -6.95 -4.49
N ARG A 17 17.55 -7.95 -5.25
CA ARG A 17 16.19 -8.11 -5.83
C ARG A 17 15.06 -8.22 -4.78
N TRP A 18 14.80 -7.16 -4.00
CA TRP A 18 13.52 -6.99 -3.34
C TRP A 18 12.47 -6.66 -4.40
N ARG A 19 11.28 -7.25 -4.30
CA ARG A 19 10.25 -7.12 -5.32
C ARG A 19 9.78 -5.68 -5.49
N THR A 20 9.50 -5.33 -6.75
CA THR A 20 8.96 -4.04 -7.18
C THR A 20 7.49 -3.85 -6.83
N HIS A 21 6.76 -4.96 -6.68
CA HIS A 21 5.31 -5.01 -6.59
C HIS A 21 4.88 -5.57 -5.24
N GLY A 22 4.09 -4.81 -4.46
CA GLY A 22 3.52 -5.27 -3.19
C GLY A 22 4.53 -5.44 -2.04
N ASP A 23 5.59 -6.20 -2.29
CA ASP A 23 6.59 -6.75 -1.37
C ASP A 23 7.88 -5.90 -1.35
N SER A 24 7.73 -4.57 -1.37
CA SER A 24 8.83 -3.61 -1.42
C SER A 24 9.42 -3.35 -0.03
N ALA A 25 10.66 -2.88 0.03
CA ALA A 25 11.36 -2.67 1.30
C ALA A 25 10.59 -1.75 2.29
N GLY A 26 9.90 -0.73 1.80
CA GLY A 26 9.06 0.14 2.62
C GLY A 26 7.85 -0.57 3.21
N VAL A 27 7.26 -1.51 2.48
CA VAL A 27 6.10 -2.26 2.96
C VAL A 27 6.54 -3.23 4.05
N HIS A 28 7.63 -3.97 3.81
CA HIS A 28 8.29 -4.79 4.85
C HIS A 28 8.64 -4.00 6.10
N SER A 29 9.26 -2.83 5.92
CA SER A 29 9.61 -1.92 7.00
C SER A 29 8.38 -1.50 7.81
N SER A 30 7.30 -1.12 7.13
CA SER A 30 6.06 -0.66 7.76
C SER A 30 5.39 -1.78 8.55
N ASP A 31 5.24 -2.96 7.95
CA ASP A 31 4.61 -4.11 8.57
C ASP A 31 5.40 -4.65 9.76
N ALA A 32 6.72 -4.77 9.63
CA ALA A 32 7.57 -5.22 10.73
C ALA A 32 7.52 -4.22 11.88
N THR A 33 7.62 -2.92 11.59
CA THR A 33 7.53 -1.86 12.61
C THR A 33 6.18 -1.91 13.33
N ASN A 34 5.07 -2.06 12.59
CA ASN A 34 3.73 -2.18 13.15
C ASN A 34 3.62 -3.42 14.06
N ALA A 35 4.03 -4.59 13.58
CA ALA A 35 3.99 -5.84 14.34
C ALA A 35 4.78 -5.77 15.66
N PHE A 36 6.04 -5.33 15.60
CA PHE A 36 6.88 -5.20 16.79
C PHE A 36 6.35 -4.16 17.78
N ARG A 37 5.78 -3.05 17.30
CA ARG A 37 5.13 -2.06 18.16
C ARG A 37 3.91 -2.64 18.87
N ASN A 38 3.10 -3.46 18.22
CA ASN A 38 1.93 -4.09 18.82
C ASN A 38 2.32 -5.17 19.84
N MET A 39 3.35 -5.98 19.55
CA MET A 39 3.90 -6.93 20.52
C MET A 39 4.47 -6.21 21.76
N ALA A 40 5.19 -5.10 21.56
CA ALA A 40 5.77 -4.32 22.66
C ALA A 40 4.72 -3.76 23.64
N ARG A 41 3.47 -3.56 23.21
CA ARG A 41 2.36 -3.10 24.07
C ARG A 41 1.77 -4.21 24.95
N ASN A 42 2.02 -5.48 24.63
CA ASN A 42 1.35 -6.64 25.23
C ASN A 42 2.35 -7.61 25.88
N THR A 43 3.51 -7.11 26.30
CA THR A 43 4.59 -7.94 26.87
C THR A 43 5.23 -7.24 28.07
N ASP A 44 6.12 -7.94 28.78
CA ASP A 44 6.85 -7.35 29.91
C ASP A 44 7.86 -6.29 29.45
N THR A 45 8.38 -5.50 30.41
CA THR A 45 9.28 -4.38 30.12
C THR A 45 10.52 -4.77 29.32
N ARG A 46 11.12 -5.94 29.60
CA ARG A 46 12.34 -6.37 28.92
C ARG A 46 12.07 -6.65 27.45
N HIS A 47 10.99 -7.36 27.16
CA HIS A 47 10.59 -7.68 25.80
C HIS A 47 10.03 -6.47 25.05
N ALA A 48 9.38 -5.54 25.75
CA ALA A 48 8.89 -4.30 25.16
C ALA A 48 10.05 -3.43 24.64
N VAL A 49 11.12 -3.27 25.44
CA VAL A 49 12.32 -2.55 25.02
C VAL A 49 12.98 -3.23 23.81
N ALA A 50 13.14 -4.55 23.85
CA ALA A 50 13.69 -5.29 22.72
C ALA A 50 12.83 -5.12 21.45
N GLY A 51 11.51 -5.23 21.57
CA GLY A 51 10.57 -5.05 20.47
C GLY A 51 10.66 -3.66 19.84
N LEU A 52 10.77 -2.60 20.64
CA LEU A 52 10.94 -1.23 20.14
C LEU A 52 12.28 -1.03 19.41
N ILE A 53 13.37 -1.63 19.89
CA ILE A 53 14.67 -1.60 19.18
C ILE A 53 14.56 -2.30 17.83
N VAL A 54 13.92 -3.47 17.78
CA VAL A 54 13.74 -4.22 16.52
C VAL A 54 12.81 -3.47 15.56
N ALA A 55 11.76 -2.81 16.06
CA ALA A 55 10.90 -1.95 15.25
C ALA A 55 11.70 -0.81 14.60
N ALA A 56 12.55 -0.13 15.38
CA ALA A 56 13.41 0.95 14.88
C ALA A 56 14.43 0.43 13.84
N TYR A 57 15.02 -0.75 14.08
CA TYR A 57 15.92 -1.40 13.13
C TYR A 57 15.25 -1.64 11.76
N ASN A 58 14.03 -2.17 11.75
CA ASN A 58 13.27 -2.41 10.52
C ASN A 58 12.91 -1.12 9.77
N SER A 59 12.89 0.03 10.46
CA SER A 59 12.68 1.34 9.83
C SER A 59 13.88 1.87 9.04
N VAL A 60 15.09 1.31 9.25
CA VAL A 60 16.34 1.86 8.69
C VAL A 60 17.19 0.86 7.91
N ILE A 61 17.08 -0.44 8.19
CA ILE A 61 17.98 -1.46 7.62
C ILE A 61 17.87 -1.57 6.09
N LEU A 62 16.73 -1.18 5.53
CA LEU A 62 16.44 -1.29 4.09
C LEU A 62 16.89 -0.07 3.28
N GLY A 63 17.72 0.79 3.88
CA GLY A 63 18.35 1.93 3.23
C GLY A 63 17.48 3.19 3.16
N THR A 64 18.08 4.27 2.65
CA THR A 64 17.40 5.55 2.44
C THR A 64 17.07 5.74 0.97
N PHE A 65 15.81 6.04 0.64
CA PHE A 65 15.38 6.43 -0.71
C PHE A 65 15.50 7.94 -0.86
N GLN A 66 16.26 8.38 -1.86
CA GLN A 66 16.52 9.80 -2.15
C GLN A 66 15.51 10.37 -3.15
N GLU A 67 14.69 9.51 -3.74
CA GLU A 67 13.63 9.86 -4.68
C GLU A 67 12.50 10.63 -4.01
N ASP A 68 11.83 11.47 -4.78
CA ASP A 68 10.66 12.20 -4.33
C ASP A 68 9.51 11.27 -3.96
N ALA A 69 8.77 11.68 -2.93
CA ALA A 69 7.65 10.90 -2.43
C ALA A 69 6.44 11.03 -3.38
N TYR A 70 5.81 9.91 -3.69
CA TYR A 70 4.57 9.87 -4.43
C TYR A 70 3.43 10.50 -3.60
N PRO A 71 2.43 11.11 -4.26
CA PRO A 71 2.41 11.43 -5.70
C PRO A 71 3.36 12.58 -6.06
N LEU A 72 4.01 12.50 -7.23
CA LEU A 72 4.72 13.63 -7.83
C LEU A 72 3.73 14.69 -8.32
N ASP A 73 4.21 15.91 -8.54
CA ASP A 73 3.38 17.03 -9.04
C ASP A 73 2.73 16.72 -10.38
N GLU A 74 3.40 15.99 -11.27
CA GLU A 74 2.85 15.58 -12.56
C GLU A 74 1.66 14.62 -12.40
N HIS A 75 1.72 13.68 -11.45
CA HIS A 75 0.62 12.77 -11.16
C HIS A 75 -0.59 13.55 -10.66
N ARG A 76 -0.37 14.54 -9.78
CA ARG A 76 -1.45 15.41 -9.28
C ARG A 76 -2.12 16.19 -10.40
N LYS A 77 -1.35 16.77 -11.31
CA LYS A 77 -1.86 17.56 -12.44
C LYS A 77 -2.68 16.72 -13.43
N ALA A 78 -2.45 15.40 -13.47
CA ALA A 78 -3.21 14.49 -14.33
C ALA A 78 -4.62 14.17 -13.81
N ILE A 79 -4.87 14.36 -12.50
CA ILE A 79 -6.18 14.07 -11.89
C ILE A 79 -7.16 15.20 -12.23
N LYS A 80 -8.28 14.82 -12.86
CA LYS A 80 -9.36 15.74 -13.23
C LYS A 80 -10.60 15.61 -12.36
N ALA A 81 -10.75 14.48 -11.65
CA ALA A 81 -11.87 14.26 -10.76
C ALA A 81 -11.83 15.22 -9.56
N GLU A 82 -12.97 15.79 -9.21
CA GLU A 82 -13.07 16.77 -8.12
C GLU A 82 -13.89 16.29 -6.92
N ASP A 83 -14.83 15.36 -7.13
CA ASP A 83 -15.67 14.81 -6.09
C ASP A 83 -15.16 13.47 -5.55
N ALA A 84 -15.74 13.02 -4.44
CA ALA A 84 -15.32 11.79 -3.76
C ALA A 84 -15.47 10.55 -4.65
N ALA A 85 -16.57 10.44 -5.40
CA ALA A 85 -16.86 9.27 -6.22
C ALA A 85 -15.90 9.18 -7.42
N GLY A 86 -15.69 10.29 -8.11
CA GLY A 86 -14.76 10.38 -9.24
C GLY A 86 -13.32 10.10 -8.82
N LEU A 87 -12.88 10.57 -7.65
CA LEU A 87 -11.52 10.28 -7.16
C LEU A 87 -11.34 8.81 -6.79
N LEU A 88 -12.36 8.15 -6.24
CA LEU A 88 -12.32 6.71 -5.98
C LEU A 88 -12.32 5.90 -7.28
N ALA A 89 -13.13 6.29 -8.26
CA ALA A 89 -13.14 5.68 -9.59
C ALA A 89 -11.79 5.85 -10.31
N GLU A 90 -11.19 7.04 -10.25
CA GLU A 90 -9.87 7.31 -10.81
C GLU A 90 -8.79 6.44 -10.15
N CYS A 91 -8.87 6.24 -8.83
CA CYS A 91 -7.98 5.34 -8.11
C CYS A 91 -8.17 3.88 -8.56
N GLU A 92 -9.41 3.42 -8.68
CA GLU A 92 -9.73 2.06 -9.12
C GLU A 92 -9.21 1.80 -10.55
N ASP A 93 -9.46 2.72 -11.47
CA ASP A 93 -8.96 2.64 -12.83
C ASP A 93 -7.42 2.66 -12.87
N ALA A 94 -6.79 3.47 -12.02
CA ALA A 94 -5.34 3.50 -11.87
C ALA A 94 -4.77 2.17 -11.35
N VAL A 95 -5.44 1.54 -10.38
CA VAL A 95 -5.06 0.22 -9.88
C VAL A 95 -5.10 -0.81 -10.99
N LYS A 96 -6.20 -0.86 -11.76
CA LYS A 96 -6.36 -1.80 -12.88
C LYS A 96 -5.32 -1.59 -13.99
N ALA A 97 -4.89 -0.34 -14.18
CA ALA A 97 -3.85 0.04 -15.14
C ALA A 97 -2.40 -0.10 -14.59
N ASN A 98 -2.23 -0.59 -13.35
CA ASN A 98 -0.95 -0.61 -12.64
C ASN A 98 -0.26 0.77 -12.52
N ASP A 99 -1.03 1.86 -12.56
CA ASP A 99 -0.53 3.24 -12.48
C ASP A 99 -0.44 3.71 -11.03
N GLN A 100 0.73 3.45 -10.44
CA GLN A 100 1.07 3.84 -9.07
C GLN A 100 0.95 5.36 -8.82
N GLY A 101 1.34 6.16 -9.81
CA GLY A 101 1.38 7.61 -9.71
C GLY A 101 -0.03 8.18 -9.60
N ARG A 102 -0.89 7.78 -10.53
CA ARG A 102 -2.29 8.19 -10.61
C ARG A 102 -3.10 7.70 -9.42
N ALA A 103 -2.92 6.43 -9.00
CA ALA A 103 -3.59 5.90 -7.81
C ALA A 103 -3.21 6.69 -6.55
N SER A 104 -1.91 6.98 -6.37
CA SER A 104 -1.44 7.80 -5.25
C SER A 104 -2.01 9.22 -5.30
N ALA A 105 -2.05 9.83 -6.49
CA ALA A 105 -2.54 11.20 -6.65
C ALA A 105 -4.03 11.33 -6.34
N ALA A 106 -4.85 10.43 -6.87
CA ALA A 106 -6.29 10.41 -6.61
C ALA A 106 -6.60 10.35 -5.11
N ILE A 107 -5.96 9.43 -4.39
CA ILE A 107 -6.19 9.24 -2.95
C ILE A 107 -5.58 10.35 -2.09
N GLN A 108 -4.44 10.90 -2.48
CA GLN A 108 -3.88 12.06 -1.79
C GLN A 108 -4.83 13.27 -1.89
N ILE A 109 -5.38 13.55 -3.08
CA ILE A 109 -6.36 14.63 -3.29
C ILE A 109 -7.66 14.35 -2.53
N TYR A 110 -8.13 13.10 -2.53
CA TYR A 110 -9.29 12.66 -1.76
C TYR A 110 -9.15 13.00 -0.27
N GLY A 111 -7.99 12.70 0.31
CA GLY A 111 -7.69 12.99 1.70
C GLY A 111 -7.56 14.49 2.01
N GLU A 112 -6.99 15.26 1.09
CA GLU A 112 -6.87 16.73 1.21
C GLU A 112 -8.22 17.44 1.17
N LYS A 113 -9.19 16.89 0.42
CA LYS A 113 -10.58 17.36 0.40
C LYS A 113 -11.38 16.93 1.63
N GLY A 114 -10.80 16.14 2.54
CA GLY A 114 -11.41 15.78 3.81
C GLY A 114 -12.50 14.72 3.70
N TYR A 115 -12.52 13.94 2.61
CA TYR A 115 -13.51 12.87 2.45
C TYR A 115 -13.27 11.67 3.39
N PRO A 116 -14.30 10.87 3.70
CA PRO A 116 -14.19 9.76 4.65
C PRO A 116 -13.26 8.64 4.19
N VAL A 117 -12.32 8.22 5.05
CA VAL A 117 -11.33 7.18 4.72
C VAL A 117 -11.96 5.82 4.37
N ASP A 118 -13.15 5.53 4.92
CA ASP A 118 -13.86 4.28 4.70
C ASP A 118 -14.14 4.03 3.21
N GLY A 119 -14.38 5.09 2.43
CA GLY A 119 -14.54 4.97 0.98
C GLY A 119 -13.30 4.35 0.32
N VAL A 120 -12.10 4.76 0.74
CA VAL A 120 -10.84 4.23 0.20
C VAL A 120 -10.65 2.77 0.60
N PHE A 121 -10.93 2.41 1.86
CA PHE A 121 -10.81 1.02 2.31
C PHE A 121 -11.80 0.10 1.59
N GLN A 122 -13.05 0.53 1.40
CA GLN A 122 -14.05 -0.24 0.66
C GLN A 122 -13.68 -0.43 -0.82
N THR A 123 -13.09 0.59 -1.46
CA THR A 123 -12.60 0.47 -2.83
C THR A 123 -11.40 -0.48 -2.93
N LEU A 124 -10.41 -0.34 -2.04
CA LEU A 124 -9.13 -1.05 -2.19
C LEU A 124 -9.14 -2.48 -1.65
N ILE A 125 -10.03 -2.84 -0.71
CA ILE A 125 -10.06 -4.21 -0.14
C ILE A 125 -10.23 -5.29 -1.22
N LYS A 126 -11.02 -5.00 -2.25
CA LYS A 126 -11.22 -5.86 -3.42
C LYS A 126 -9.87 -6.19 -4.08
N TYR A 127 -9.08 -5.17 -4.39
CA TYR A 127 -7.83 -5.30 -5.11
C TYR A 127 -6.65 -5.75 -4.25
N THR A 128 -6.58 -5.29 -2.99
CA THR A 128 -5.46 -5.60 -2.09
C THR A 128 -5.53 -7.00 -1.50
N ILE A 129 -6.74 -7.53 -1.31
CA ILE A 129 -6.97 -8.82 -0.63
C ILE A 129 -7.64 -9.83 -1.56
N SER A 130 -8.81 -9.49 -2.10
CA SER A 130 -9.66 -10.48 -2.79
C SER A 130 -9.05 -10.94 -4.12
N GLU A 131 -8.57 -9.98 -4.93
CA GLU A 131 -7.99 -10.27 -6.25
C GLU A 131 -6.47 -10.51 -6.21
N ASP A 132 -5.74 -9.95 -5.23
CA ASP A 132 -4.30 -10.16 -5.08
C ASP A 132 -3.98 -11.49 -4.36
N GLY A 133 -4.69 -11.77 -3.26
CA GLY A 133 -4.59 -13.00 -2.48
C GLY A 133 -3.24 -13.25 -1.80
N ARG A 134 -2.26 -12.34 -1.90
CA ARG A 134 -0.97 -12.51 -1.22
C ARG A 134 -1.08 -11.98 0.20
N LEU A 135 -0.51 -12.75 1.13
CA LEU A 135 -0.38 -12.36 2.54
C LEU A 135 0.23 -10.96 2.72
N HIS A 136 1.10 -10.54 1.81
CA HIS A 136 1.71 -9.22 1.87
C HIS A 136 0.70 -8.08 1.68
N GLY A 137 -0.24 -8.21 0.73
CA GLY A 137 -1.29 -7.22 0.50
C GLY A 137 -2.22 -7.09 1.69
N GLU A 138 -2.73 -8.22 2.19
CA GLU A 138 -3.61 -8.29 3.37
C GLU A 138 -2.94 -7.68 4.61
N LYS A 139 -1.71 -8.09 4.92
CA LYS A 139 -0.94 -7.55 6.03
C LYS A 139 -0.78 -6.04 5.92
N PHE A 140 -0.40 -5.53 4.75
CA PHE A 140 -0.22 -4.09 4.58
C PHE A 140 -1.53 -3.30 4.67
N PHE A 141 -2.65 -3.87 4.19
CA PHE A 141 -3.97 -3.29 4.36
C PHE A 141 -4.30 -3.09 5.85
N HIS A 142 -4.05 -4.10 6.69
CA HIS A 142 -4.21 -4.01 8.14
C HIS A 142 -3.26 -3.01 8.78
N THR A 143 -1.96 -3.05 8.42
CA THR A 143 -0.94 -2.10 8.88
C THR A 143 -1.39 -0.67 8.62
N VAL A 144 -1.82 -0.36 7.40
CA VAL A 144 -2.28 0.99 7.03
C VAL A 144 -3.52 1.41 7.83
N GLY A 145 -4.48 0.51 8.04
CA GLY A 145 -5.66 0.78 8.87
C GLY A 145 -5.33 1.11 10.32
N GLU A 146 -4.35 0.42 10.91
CA GLU A 146 -3.86 0.72 12.26
C GLU A 146 -3.04 2.01 12.33
N GLU A 147 -2.10 2.19 11.39
CA GLU A 147 -1.27 3.39 11.34
C GLU A 147 -2.13 4.63 11.10
N TYR A 148 -3.18 4.57 10.27
CA TYR A 148 -4.07 5.71 10.06
C TYR A 148 -4.75 6.17 11.35
N ARG A 149 -5.21 5.22 12.17
CA ARG A 149 -5.89 5.50 13.45
C ARG A 149 -4.94 6.05 14.52
N THR A 150 -3.68 5.65 14.49
CA THR A 150 -2.71 5.95 15.55
C THR A 150 -1.71 7.06 15.18
N THR A 151 -1.53 7.34 13.90
CA THR A 151 -0.65 8.41 13.39
C THR A 151 -1.30 9.78 13.57
N ARG A 152 -0.47 10.80 13.82
CA ARG A 152 -0.93 12.20 13.92
C ARG A 152 -1.71 12.61 12.65
N PRO A 153 -2.80 13.41 12.78
CA PRO A 153 -3.64 13.81 11.65
C PRO A 153 -2.89 14.39 10.45
N ALA A 154 -1.82 15.16 10.70
CA ALA A 154 -0.99 15.77 9.65
C ALA A 154 -0.25 14.75 8.75
N PHE A 155 -0.10 13.49 9.19
CA PHE A 155 0.69 12.47 8.49
C PHE A 155 -0.09 11.21 8.13
N ARG A 156 -1.25 10.96 8.76
CA ARG A 156 -1.99 9.70 8.59
C ARG A 156 -2.41 9.40 7.15
N TRP A 157 -2.71 10.42 6.36
CA TRP A 157 -3.07 10.25 4.94
C TRP A 157 -1.94 9.67 4.09
N ARG A 158 -0.68 9.83 4.50
CA ARG A 158 0.46 9.20 3.82
C ARG A 158 0.35 7.67 3.83
N GLN A 159 -0.29 7.08 4.84
CA GLN A 159 -0.53 5.64 4.95
C GLN A 159 -1.55 5.19 3.89
N ILE A 160 -2.63 5.96 3.72
CA ILE A 160 -3.71 5.65 2.77
C ILE A 160 -3.23 5.84 1.33
N THR A 161 -2.49 6.92 1.06
CA THR A 161 -1.83 7.14 -0.23
C THR A 161 -0.84 6.02 -0.56
N ALA A 162 -0.12 5.51 0.44
CA ALA A 162 0.78 4.37 0.28
C ALA A 162 0.03 3.06 -0.06
N LEU A 163 -1.13 2.80 0.56
CA LEU A 163 -1.97 1.66 0.23
C LEU A 163 -2.41 1.69 -1.24
N ALA A 164 -2.85 2.84 -1.74
CA ALA A 164 -3.22 3.01 -3.15
C ALA A 164 -2.06 2.71 -4.09
N ARG A 165 -0.87 3.25 -3.79
CA ARG A 165 0.35 2.97 -4.58
C ARG A 165 0.67 1.49 -4.61
N VAL A 166 0.69 0.85 -3.44
CA VAL A 166 1.09 -0.56 -3.30
C VAL A 166 0.09 -1.47 -4.01
N THR A 167 -1.21 -1.18 -3.86
CA THR A 167 -2.28 -1.92 -4.55
C THR A 167 -2.15 -1.82 -6.07
N ALA A 168 -1.95 -0.61 -6.60
CA ALA A 168 -1.69 -0.44 -8.03
C ALA A 168 -0.39 -1.13 -8.48
N SER A 169 0.64 -1.16 -7.63
CA SER A 169 1.88 -1.84 -7.95
C SER A 169 1.68 -3.36 -8.07
N SER A 170 0.80 -3.97 -7.27
CA SER A 170 0.70 -5.43 -7.15
C SER A 170 -0.39 -6.03 -8.05
N TYR A 171 -1.39 -5.24 -8.41
CA TYR A 171 -2.56 -5.69 -9.16
C TYR A 171 -2.21 -6.55 -10.39
N GLY A 172 -2.84 -7.72 -10.52
CA GLY A 172 -2.66 -8.60 -11.68
C GLY A 172 -1.30 -9.31 -11.79
N TYR A 173 -0.37 -9.12 -10.84
CA TYR A 173 0.96 -9.72 -10.88
C TYR A 173 1.08 -10.98 -10.02
N ASN A 174 1.69 -12.03 -10.56
CA ASN A 174 2.01 -13.24 -9.79
C ASN A 174 3.36 -13.15 -9.04
N ARG A 175 3.76 -14.27 -8.40
CA ARG A 175 5.07 -14.41 -7.75
C ARG A 175 6.27 -14.46 -8.70
N GLU A 176 6.11 -14.26 -9.98
CA GLU A 176 7.21 -14.16 -10.94
C GLU A 176 7.19 -12.81 -11.65
N ASP A 177 6.37 -11.86 -11.16
CA ASP A 177 6.13 -10.56 -11.77
C ASP A 177 5.60 -10.67 -13.22
N LYS A 178 4.84 -11.74 -13.49
CA LYS A 178 4.05 -11.90 -14.72
C LYS A 178 2.65 -11.35 -14.49
N GLN A 179 2.12 -10.63 -15.48
CA GLN A 179 0.81 -10.00 -15.45
C GLN A 179 -0.30 -10.98 -15.91
N GLY A 180 -1.54 -10.73 -15.49
CA GLY A 180 -2.73 -11.49 -15.89
C GLY A 180 -3.15 -12.58 -14.90
N PHE A 181 -2.82 -12.40 -13.61
CA PHE A 181 -3.11 -13.39 -12.57
C PHE A 181 -3.91 -12.76 -11.42
N HIS A 182 -4.84 -13.54 -10.87
CA HIS A 182 -5.52 -13.25 -9.61
C HIS A 182 -5.10 -14.22 -8.50
N ALA A 183 -5.63 -13.98 -7.31
CA ALA A 183 -5.55 -14.86 -6.16
C ALA A 183 -5.97 -16.29 -6.54
N PRO A 184 -5.24 -17.34 -6.12
CA PRO A 184 -5.68 -18.71 -6.30
C PRO A 184 -7.10 -18.92 -5.73
N GLY A 185 -8.00 -19.46 -6.56
CA GLY A 185 -9.40 -19.70 -6.19
C GLY A 185 -10.34 -18.51 -6.43
N TYR A 186 -9.83 -17.37 -6.91
CA TYR A 186 -10.66 -16.21 -7.27
C TYR A 186 -11.66 -16.57 -8.39
N GLU A 187 -11.19 -17.15 -9.50
CA GLU A 187 -12.08 -17.52 -10.61
C GLU A 187 -13.12 -18.58 -10.19
N ASP A 188 -12.70 -19.55 -9.36
CA ASP A 188 -13.59 -20.57 -8.81
C ASP A 188 -14.66 -19.97 -7.90
N ALA A 189 -14.29 -18.99 -7.06
CA ALA A 189 -15.22 -18.27 -6.21
C ALA A 189 -16.21 -17.42 -7.01
N CYS A 190 -15.75 -16.68 -8.02
CA CYS A 190 -16.61 -15.91 -8.90
C CYS A 190 -17.62 -16.81 -9.63
N LYS A 191 -17.16 -17.95 -10.15
CA LYS A 191 -18.00 -18.97 -10.76
C LYS A 191 -19.05 -19.54 -9.79
N LEU A 192 -18.67 -19.82 -8.55
CA LEU A 192 -19.58 -20.34 -7.53
C LEU A 192 -20.66 -19.31 -7.17
N LEU A 193 -20.30 -18.03 -7.14
CA LEU A 193 -21.21 -16.91 -6.82
C LEU A 193 -22.03 -16.43 -8.03
N GLY A 194 -21.74 -16.92 -9.24
CA GLY A 194 -22.42 -16.48 -10.46
C GLY A 194 -22.09 -15.04 -10.87
N VAL A 195 -20.88 -14.56 -10.55
CA VAL A 195 -20.40 -13.21 -10.90
C VAL A 195 -19.24 -13.31 -11.90
N GLU A 196 -19.02 -12.23 -12.65
CA GLU A 196 -17.87 -12.10 -13.55
C GLU A 196 -16.57 -11.97 -12.76
N ALA A 197 -15.52 -12.66 -13.23
CA ALA A 197 -14.19 -12.63 -12.64
C ALA A 197 -13.40 -11.42 -13.18
#